data_AF-A0A1C4Z3M7-F1
#
_entry.id   AF-A0A1C4Z3M7-F1
#
_cell.length_a   1.000
_cell.length_b   1.000
_cell.length_c   1.000
_cell.angle_alpha   90.00
_cell.angle_beta   90.00
_cell.angle_gamma   90.00
#
_symmetry.space_group_name_H-M   'P 1'
#
loop_
_entity.id
_entity.type
_entity.pdbx_description
1 polymer ?
#
loop_
_entity_poly.entity_id
_entity_poly.type
_entity_poly.pdbx_seq_one_letter_code
_entity_poly.pdbx_strand_id
1 'polypeptide(L)'
;MDGPEVDVVAPAVDIYSTSYDGKYSKGTGTSSATAIVAGAAALIRSKYPDLPAQEVAHRLTATAVDKGPPGRDDQYGYGVIDLVAALTADVPPLGFESSNVTPPASAEAAPEKGDSARTARGLATLGVLVAAGGGYLFWRRRRRADDPPPKVSR
;
A
#
# COMPACT_ATOMS: atom_id res chain seq x y z
N MET A 1 3.34 8.65 17.65
CA MET A 1 2.12 7.88 17.39
C MET A 1 2.42 6.62 18.13
N ASP A 2 1.79 6.46 19.28
CA ASP A 2 2.21 5.49 20.29
C ASP A 2 0.95 4.72 20.67
N GLY A 3 1.09 3.41 20.88
CA GLY A 3 -0.02 2.55 21.23
C GLY A 3 0.34 1.06 21.30
N PRO A 4 -0.54 0.24 21.90
CA PRO A 4 -0.36 -1.19 22.03
C PRO A 4 -0.38 -1.95 20.68
N GLU A 5 -0.69 -1.27 19.58
CA GLU A 5 -0.68 -1.84 18.22
C GLU A 5 0.67 -1.72 17.51
N VAL A 6 1.65 -1.03 18.08
CA VAL A 6 2.99 -0.89 17.48
C VAL A 6 3.80 -2.17 17.68
N ASP A 7 4.22 -2.80 16.59
CA ASP A 7 5.08 -4.01 16.62
C ASP A 7 6.55 -3.68 16.39
N VAL A 8 6.87 -2.87 15.38
CA VAL A 8 8.25 -2.45 15.05
C VAL A 8 8.24 -1.04 14.49
N VAL A 9 9.38 -0.38 14.54
CA VAL A 9 9.57 0.93 13.89
C VAL A 9 10.66 0.90 12.83
N ALA A 10 10.59 1.87 11.92
CA ALA A 10 11.58 2.11 10.89
C ALA A 10 11.70 3.62 10.63
N PRO A 11 12.75 4.09 9.93
CA PRO A 11 12.93 5.51 9.62
C PRO A 11 11.71 6.11 8.89
N ALA A 12 11.23 7.25 9.38
CA ALA A 12 9.99 7.88 8.89
C ALA A 12 10.11 9.39 8.65
N VAL A 13 11.24 10.00 9.00
CA VAL A 13 11.46 11.45 8.96
C VAL A 13 12.48 11.78 7.89
N ASP A 14 12.19 12.82 7.08
CA ASP A 14 13.08 13.30 6.03
C ASP A 14 13.51 12.19 5.04
N ILE A 15 12.58 11.29 4.73
CA ILE A 15 12.81 10.17 3.81
C ILE A 15 12.68 10.66 2.38
N TYR A 16 13.73 10.45 1.59
CA TYR A 16 13.72 10.69 0.15
C TYR A 16 13.10 9.51 -0.59
N SER A 17 12.19 9.80 -1.51
CA SER A 17 11.56 8.81 -2.40
C SER A 17 11.37 9.39 -3.80
N THR A 18 11.04 8.52 -4.75
CA THR A 18 10.72 8.90 -6.13
C THR A 18 9.42 9.70 -6.18
N SER A 19 9.38 10.67 -7.09
CA SER A 19 8.23 11.49 -7.41
C SER A 19 7.97 11.48 -8.92
N TYR A 20 6.94 12.19 -9.37
CA TYR A 20 6.56 12.28 -10.78
C TYR A 20 7.69 12.89 -11.64
N ASP A 21 7.65 12.63 -12.94
CA ASP A 21 8.58 13.16 -13.93
C ASP A 21 10.06 12.85 -13.65
N GLY A 22 10.36 11.69 -13.04
CA GLY A 22 11.73 11.29 -12.68
C GLY A 22 12.36 12.13 -11.58
N LYS A 23 11.54 12.85 -10.80
CA LYS A 23 12.00 13.69 -9.69
C LYS A 23 12.08 12.89 -8.40
N TYR A 24 12.63 13.52 -7.37
CA TYR A 24 12.63 13.01 -6.01
C TYR A 24 11.90 14.00 -5.10
N SER A 25 11.26 13.48 -4.07
CA SER A 25 10.62 14.27 -3.02
C SER A 25 11.04 13.76 -1.66
N LYS A 26 11.11 14.68 -0.69
CA LYS A 26 11.36 14.37 0.72
C LYS A 26 10.05 14.42 1.49
N GLY A 27 9.77 13.40 2.30
CA GLY A 27 8.54 13.30 3.08
C GLY A 27 8.78 12.80 4.49
N THR A 28 7.87 13.13 5.39
CA THR A 28 7.85 12.68 6.78
C THR A 28 6.49 12.06 7.09
N GLY A 29 6.47 10.84 7.59
CA GLY A 29 5.24 10.14 7.95
C GLY A 29 5.43 8.64 8.11
N THR A 30 4.54 8.01 8.88
CA THR A 30 4.58 6.56 9.14
C THR A 30 4.46 5.73 7.87
N SER A 31 3.86 6.25 6.80
CA SER A 31 3.81 5.59 5.48
C SER A 31 5.19 5.23 4.93
N SER A 32 6.21 6.05 5.19
CA SER A 32 7.59 5.75 4.79
C SER A 32 8.17 4.58 5.60
N ALA A 33 7.92 4.55 6.91
CA ALA A 33 8.31 3.41 7.75
C ALA A 33 7.59 2.13 7.31
N THR A 34 6.29 2.19 7.03
CA THR A 34 5.52 1.06 6.51
C THR A 34 6.10 0.52 5.20
N ALA A 35 6.48 1.39 4.26
CA ALA A 35 7.10 0.99 3.01
C ALA A 35 8.45 0.28 3.22
N ILE A 36 9.27 0.76 4.15
CA ILE A 36 10.55 0.14 4.51
C ILE A 36 10.32 -1.25 5.12
N VAL A 37 9.40 -1.38 6.09
CA VAL A 37 9.06 -2.67 6.71
C VAL A 37 8.49 -3.66 5.69
N ALA A 38 7.65 -3.20 4.76
CA ALA A 38 7.14 -4.01 3.67
C ALA A 38 8.26 -4.53 2.74
N GLY A 39 9.23 -3.68 2.41
CA GLY A 39 10.43 -4.08 1.67
C GLY A 39 11.27 -5.12 2.43
N ALA A 40 11.46 -4.94 3.73
CA ALA A 40 12.14 -5.91 4.58
C ALA A 40 11.42 -7.27 4.59
N ALA A 41 10.09 -7.28 4.76
CA ALA A 41 9.28 -8.49 4.69
C ALA A 41 9.41 -9.19 3.32
N ALA A 42 9.43 -8.42 2.23
CA ALA A 42 9.63 -8.96 0.88
C ALA A 42 11.01 -9.62 0.72
N LEU A 43 12.08 -9.02 1.26
CA LEU A 43 13.42 -9.59 1.25
C LEU A 43 13.51 -10.88 2.08
N ILE A 44 12.86 -10.91 3.25
CA ILE A 44 12.76 -12.13 4.07
C ILE A 44 12.06 -13.23 3.28
N ARG A 45 10.89 -12.95 2.67
CA ARG A 45 10.18 -13.92 1.83
C ARG A 45 10.98 -14.34 0.60
N SER A 46 11.80 -13.46 0.04
CA SER A 46 12.68 -13.81 -1.08
C SER A 46 13.79 -14.79 -0.65
N LYS A 47 14.32 -14.65 0.56
CA LYS A 47 15.36 -15.55 1.10
C LYS A 47 14.77 -16.84 1.65
N TYR A 48 13.57 -16.77 2.23
CA TYR A 48 12.87 -17.86 2.90
C TYR A 48 11.45 -17.98 2.32
N PRO A 49 11.29 -18.56 1.11
CA PRO A 49 10.02 -18.55 0.38
C PRO A 49 8.91 -19.35 1.07
N ASP A 50 9.28 -20.36 1.85
CA ASP A 50 8.34 -21.26 2.53
C ASP A 50 7.95 -20.77 3.93
N LEU A 51 8.48 -19.64 4.39
CA LEU A 51 8.08 -19.10 5.69
C LEU A 51 6.64 -18.57 5.65
N PRO A 52 5.80 -18.99 6.60
CA PRO A 52 4.46 -18.43 6.76
C PRO A 52 4.55 -16.96 7.22
N ALA A 53 3.51 -16.18 6.93
CA ALA A 53 3.50 -14.75 7.23
C ALA A 53 3.77 -14.41 8.70
N GLN A 54 3.27 -15.25 9.62
CA GLN A 54 3.49 -15.10 11.06
C GLN A 54 4.97 -15.27 11.43
N GLU A 55 5.69 -16.19 10.78
CA GLU A 55 7.14 -16.34 11.01
C GLU A 55 7.94 -15.21 10.37
N VAL A 56 7.46 -14.61 9.28
CA VAL A 56 8.09 -13.39 8.73
C VAL A 56 7.95 -12.23 9.72
N ALA A 57 6.77 -12.04 10.29
CA ALA A 57 6.54 -11.02 11.32
C ALA A 57 7.38 -11.29 12.58
N HIS A 58 7.42 -12.54 13.03
CA HIS A 58 8.26 -12.97 14.15
C HIS A 58 9.74 -12.70 13.92
N ARG A 59 10.26 -13.02 12.73
CA ARG A 59 11.66 -12.70 12.40
C ARG A 59 11.92 -11.20 12.46
N LEU A 60 10.99 -10.37 11.97
CA LEU A 60 11.13 -8.90 12.05
C LEU A 60 11.14 -8.39 13.50
N THR A 61 10.28 -8.91 14.37
CA THR A 61 10.18 -8.47 15.77
C THR A 61 11.31 -9.05 16.63
N ALA A 62 11.65 -10.33 16.47
CA ALA A 62 12.67 -11.01 17.26
C ALA A 62 14.10 -10.53 16.97
N THR A 63 14.35 -9.95 15.79
CA THR A 63 15.65 -9.37 15.44
C THR A 63 15.66 -7.85 15.48
N ALA A 64 14.60 -7.20 15.94
CA ALA A 64 14.57 -5.76 16.08
C ALA A 64 15.57 -5.30 17.15
N VAL A 65 16.17 -4.12 16.93
CA VAL A 65 17.02 -3.47 17.92
C VAL A 65 16.12 -2.72 18.89
N ASP A 66 16.02 -3.24 20.10
CA ASP A 66 15.29 -2.63 21.21
C ASP A 66 15.76 -1.18 21.44
N LYS A 67 14.80 -0.27 21.58
CA LYS A 67 14.97 1.16 21.84
C LYS A 67 13.89 1.58 22.81
N GLY A 68 14.25 2.46 23.75
CA GLY A 68 13.32 2.88 24.80
C GLY A 68 13.52 2.05 26.07
N PRO A 69 12.46 1.90 26.89
CA PRO A 69 12.46 0.96 28.01
C PRO A 69 12.72 -0.48 27.53
N PRO A 70 13.46 -1.31 28.28
CA PRO A 70 13.73 -2.68 27.87
C PRO A 70 12.46 -3.50 27.62
N GLY A 71 12.43 -4.21 26.49
CA GLY A 71 11.30 -5.05 26.07
C GLY A 71 10.30 -4.31 25.19
N ARG A 72 9.09 -4.87 25.02
CA ARG A 72 8.06 -4.25 24.18
C ARG A 72 7.53 -2.99 24.84
N ASP A 73 7.53 -1.87 24.12
CA ASP A 73 6.88 -0.63 24.52
C ASP A 73 5.95 -0.06 23.43
N ASP A 74 5.09 0.88 23.80
CA ASP A 74 4.06 1.41 22.88
C ASP A 74 4.59 2.45 21.87
N GLN A 75 5.84 2.90 22.03
CA GLN A 75 6.49 3.85 21.13
C GLN A 75 7.36 3.14 20.08
N TYR A 76 8.08 2.08 20.47
CA TYR A 76 8.99 1.34 19.61
C TYR A 76 8.52 -0.07 19.26
N GLY A 77 7.46 -0.57 19.89
CA GLY A 77 7.09 -1.98 19.79
C GLY A 77 8.23 -2.84 20.34
N TYR A 78 8.71 -3.79 19.54
CA TYR A 78 9.90 -4.60 19.82
C TYR A 78 11.22 -3.90 19.43
N GLY A 79 11.16 -2.72 18.78
CA GLY A 79 12.34 -1.94 18.43
C GLY A 79 12.40 -1.49 16.97
N VAL A 80 13.57 -0.99 16.58
CA VAL A 80 13.88 -0.59 15.20
C VAL A 80 14.26 -1.82 14.39
N ILE A 81 13.70 -2.00 13.20
CA ILE A 81 14.05 -3.15 12.36
C ILE A 81 15.57 -3.21 12.07
N ASP A 82 16.12 -4.43 12.11
CA ASP A 82 17.47 -4.74 11.62
C ASP A 82 17.36 -5.74 10.48
N LEU A 83 17.52 -5.24 9.25
CA LEU A 83 17.39 -6.04 8.05
C LEU A 83 18.53 -7.07 7.91
N VAL A 84 19.73 -6.75 8.39
CA VAL A 84 20.85 -7.69 8.34
C VAL A 84 20.53 -8.84 9.28
N ALA A 85 20.19 -8.55 10.54
CA ALA A 85 19.83 -9.56 11.51
C ALA A 85 18.61 -10.39 11.06
N ALA A 86 17.55 -9.76 10.53
CA ALA A 86 16.37 -10.47 10.04
C ALA A 86 16.71 -11.48 8.91
N LEU A 87 17.72 -11.16 8.09
CA LEU A 87 18.19 -12.02 7.01
C LEU A 87 19.27 -13.02 7.43
N THR A 88 20.02 -12.80 8.50
CA THR A 88 21.19 -13.65 8.84
C THR A 88 21.08 -14.41 10.15
N ALA A 89 20.25 -13.95 11.09
CA ALA A 89 20.10 -14.60 12.38
C ALA A 89 19.38 -15.94 12.26
N ASP A 90 19.80 -16.88 13.12
CA ASP A 90 19.02 -18.07 13.41
C ASP A 90 17.93 -17.68 14.41
N VAL A 91 16.68 -17.69 13.96
CA VAL A 91 15.52 -17.25 14.75
C VAL A 91 14.69 -18.51 15.04
N PRO A 92 14.56 -18.91 16.32
CA PRO A 92 13.72 -20.04 16.68
C PRO A 92 12.27 -19.82 16.21
N PRO A 93 11.63 -20.81 15.57
CA PRO A 93 10.24 -20.68 15.13
C PRO A 93 9.30 -20.57 16.34
N LEU A 94 8.13 -19.97 16.14
CA LEU A 94 7.11 -19.80 17.18
C LEU A 94 6.48 -21.14 17.65
N GLY A 95 6.71 -22.23 16.90
CA GLY A 95 6.24 -23.57 17.20
C GLY A 95 5.62 -24.26 15.98
N PHE A 96 5.21 -25.53 16.14
CA PHE A 96 4.67 -26.37 15.05
C PHE A 96 3.31 -25.90 14.49
N GLU A 97 2.66 -24.93 15.13
CA GLU A 97 1.36 -24.38 14.71
C GLU A 97 1.48 -23.32 13.60
N SER A 98 2.67 -22.71 13.42
CA SER A 98 2.88 -21.66 12.40
C SER A 98 2.76 -22.17 10.97
N SER A 99 2.90 -23.49 10.74
CA SER A 99 2.94 -24.12 9.41
C SER A 99 1.58 -24.17 8.70
N ASN A 100 0.47 -24.01 9.43
CA ASN A 100 -0.87 -24.35 8.95
C ASN A 100 -1.76 -23.14 8.60
N VAL A 101 -1.18 -22.00 8.22
CA VAL A 101 -1.98 -20.89 7.66
C VAL A 101 -2.40 -21.26 6.24
N THR A 102 -3.54 -21.95 6.14
CA THR A 102 -4.32 -22.04 4.91
C THR A 102 -4.59 -20.61 4.44
N PRO A 103 -4.25 -20.23 3.20
CA PRO A 103 -4.64 -18.93 2.67
C PRO A 103 -6.14 -18.75 2.90
N PRO A 104 -6.61 -17.58 3.41
CA PRO A 104 -8.04 -17.37 3.49
C PRO A 104 -8.63 -17.65 2.11
N ALA A 105 -9.61 -18.56 2.07
CA ALA A 105 -10.41 -18.76 0.87
C ALA A 105 -10.82 -17.38 0.39
N SER A 106 -10.47 -17.10 -0.87
CA SER A 106 -10.71 -15.86 -1.61
C SER A 106 -11.78 -15.00 -0.94
N ALA A 107 -11.41 -13.81 -0.46
CA ALA A 107 -12.30 -12.88 0.20
C ALA A 107 -13.61 -12.74 -0.57
N GLU A 108 -14.62 -13.49 -0.14
CA GLU A 108 -15.99 -13.30 -0.56
C GLU A 108 -16.44 -12.07 0.21
N ALA A 109 -16.53 -10.94 -0.50
CA ALA A 109 -16.91 -9.66 0.06
C ALA A 109 -18.23 -9.82 0.83
N ALA A 110 -18.15 -9.79 2.15
CA ALA A 110 -19.32 -9.69 2.99
C ALA A 110 -20.07 -8.39 2.62
N PRO A 111 -21.41 -8.40 2.49
CA PRO A 111 -22.13 -7.19 2.16
C PRO A 111 -22.07 -6.25 3.36
N GLU A 112 -21.40 -5.11 3.21
CA GLU A 112 -21.41 -4.05 4.21
C GLU A 112 -22.83 -3.49 4.36
N LYS A 113 -23.43 -3.68 5.53
CA LYS A 113 -24.56 -2.87 5.99
C LYS A 113 -24.03 -1.49 6.38
N GLY A 114 -24.24 -0.46 5.54
CA GLY A 114 -24.00 0.93 5.94
C GLY A 114 -24.17 1.98 4.83
N ASP A 115 -25.17 2.85 5.01
CA ASP A 115 -25.34 4.18 4.39
C ASP A 115 -25.57 4.35 2.88
N SER A 116 -26.78 3.96 2.45
CA SER A 116 -27.40 4.21 1.14
C SER A 116 -27.42 5.68 0.66
N ALA A 117 -27.11 6.65 1.53
CA ALA A 117 -27.11 8.07 1.20
C ALA A 117 -25.81 8.57 0.53
N ARG A 118 -24.66 7.89 0.76
CA ARG A 118 -23.37 8.29 0.15
C ARG A 118 -23.19 7.71 -1.25
N THR A 119 -23.68 6.49 -1.48
CA THR A 119 -23.64 5.81 -2.79
C THR A 119 -24.49 6.52 -3.85
N ALA A 120 -25.64 7.08 -3.45
CA ALA A 120 -26.52 7.81 -4.37
C ALA A 120 -25.89 9.12 -4.89
N ARG A 121 -25.06 9.80 -4.08
CA ARG A 121 -24.40 11.05 -4.48
C ARG A 121 -23.20 10.83 -5.42
N GLY A 122 -22.50 9.70 -5.31
CA GLY A 122 -21.35 9.38 -6.18
C GLY A 122 -21.74 8.99 -7.61
N LEU A 123 -22.88 8.34 -7.80
CA LEU A 123 -23.35 7.91 -9.12
C LEU A 123 -23.93 9.07 -9.93
N ALA A 124 -24.53 10.06 -9.27
CA ALA A 124 -25.10 11.24 -9.93
C ALA A 124 -24.01 12.13 -10.58
N THR A 125 -22.85 12.29 -9.94
CA THR A 125 -21.76 13.12 -10.48
C THR A 125 -21.04 12.45 -11.66
N LEU A 126 -20.93 11.12 -11.65
CA LEU A 126 -20.31 10.35 -12.74
C LEU A 126 -21.21 10.28 -13.99
N GLY A 127 -22.54 10.14 -13.80
CA GLY A 127 -23.50 10.15 -14.91
C GLY A 127 -23.56 11.47 -15.67
N VAL A 128 -23.44 12.61 -14.97
CA VAL A 128 -23.44 13.95 -15.59
C VAL A 128 -22.17 14.17 -16.43
N LEU A 129 -21.02 13.69 -15.99
CA LEU A 129 -19.75 13.82 -16.73
C LEU A 129 -19.72 12.97 -18.01
N VAL A 130 -20.29 11.76 -17.98
CA VAL A 130 -20.37 10.88 -19.17
C VAL A 130 -21.36 11.42 -20.21
N ALA A 131 -22.51 11.95 -19.77
CA ALA A 131 -23.50 12.54 -20.68
C ALA A 131 -22.99 13.82 -21.36
N ALA A 132 -22.29 14.69 -20.61
CA ALA A 132 -21.70 15.91 -21.16
C ALA A 132 -20.55 15.60 -22.15
N GLY A 133 -19.69 14.63 -21.83
CA GLY A 133 -18.60 14.19 -22.72
C GLY A 133 -19.10 13.53 -24.01
N GLY A 134 -20.11 12.66 -23.91
CA GLY A 134 -20.72 12.00 -25.07
C GLY A 134 -21.45 12.98 -26.01
N GLY A 135 -22.21 13.93 -25.44
CA GLY A 135 -22.90 14.97 -26.21
C GLY A 135 -21.93 15.90 -26.95
N TYR A 136 -20.83 16.31 -26.31
CA TYR A 136 -19.81 17.15 -26.92
C TYR A 136 -19.09 16.47 -28.10
N LEU A 137 -18.73 15.18 -27.94
CA LEU A 137 -18.07 14.41 -29.00
C LEU A 137 -19.00 14.16 -30.19
N PHE A 138 -20.28 13.87 -29.95
CA PHE A 138 -21.27 13.68 -31.01
C PHE A 138 -21.52 14.98 -31.80
N TRP A 139 -21.65 16.11 -31.11
CA TRP A 139 -21.82 17.42 -31.75
C TRP A 139 -20.59 17.85 -32.56
N ARG A 140 -19.38 17.62 -32.04
CA ARG A 140 -18.12 17.91 -32.75
C ARG A 140 -17.96 17.03 -34.00
N ARG A 141 -18.37 15.77 -33.95
CA ARG A 141 -18.33 14.87 -35.12
C ARG A 141 -19.33 15.29 -36.20
N ARG A 142 -20.51 15.79 -35.83
CA ARG A 142 -21.51 16.29 -36.78
C ARG A 142 -21.04 17.55 -37.50
N ARG A 143 -20.46 18.52 -36.79
CA ARG A 143 -19.93 19.75 -37.41
C ARG A 143 -18.80 19.53 -38.42
N ARG A 144 -17.97 18.49 -38.22
CA ARG A 144 -16.91 18.11 -39.17
C ARG A 144 -17.44 17.47 -40.47
N ALA A 145 -18.67 16.96 -40.47
CA ALA A 145 -19.30 16.38 -41.65
C ALA A 145 -20.00 17.42 -42.54
N ASP A 146 -20.28 18.61 -41.99
CA ASP A 146 -20.95 19.71 -42.68
C ASP A 146 -19.96 20.72 -43.31
N ASP A 147 -18.64 20.52 -43.16
CA ASP A 147 -17.62 21.37 -43.79
C ASP A 147 -17.51 21.05 -45.30
N PRO A 148 -17.75 22.02 -46.20
CA PRO A 148 -17.56 21.80 -47.64
C PRO A 148 -16.06 21.65 -47.97
N PRO A 149 -15.71 20.81 -48.96
CA PRO A 149 -14.31 20.55 -49.29
C PRO A 149 -13.59 21.83 -49.78
N PRO A 150 -12.29 21.97 -49.51
CA PRO A 150 -11.53 23.17 -49.86
C PRO A 150 -11.47 23.37 -51.37
N LYS A 151 -11.77 24.60 -51.83
CA LYS A 151 -11.65 24.98 -53.24
C LYS A 151 -10.17 25.14 -53.59
N VAL A 152 -9.69 24.35 -54.54
CA VAL A 152 -8.35 24.47 -55.12
C VAL A 152 -8.42 25.54 -56.21
N SER A 153 -7.82 26.71 -55.98
CA SER A 153 -7.54 27.69 -57.03
C SER A 153 -6.22 27.35 -57.72
N ARG A 154 -6.24 27.30 -59.05
CA ARG A 154 -5.11 27.06 -59.96
C ARG A 154 -4.26 28.31 -60.14
#